data_AF-A0A1E3GH27-F1
#
_entry.id   AF-A0A1E3GH27-F1
#
_cell.length_a   1.000
_cell.length_b   1.000
_cell.length_c   1.000
_cell.angle_alpha   90.00
_cell.angle_beta   90.00
_cell.angle_gamma   90.00
#
_symmetry.space_group_name_H-M   'P 1'
#
loop_
_entity.id
_entity.type
_entity.pdbx_description
1 polymer ?
#
loop_
_entity_poly.entity_id
_entity_poly.type
_entity_poly.pdbx_seq_one_letter_code
_entity_poly.pdbx_strand_id
1 'polypeptide(L)' 'MFEFAKLYSTLEELQTDLDDWLKFYNTERTHQGKMCCGRTPFETLLDGKQIWAEKNLAQI' A
#
# COMPACT_ATOMS: atom_id res chain seq x y z
N MET A 1 24.77 7.51 1.37
CA MET A 1 24.99 7.72 -0.07
C MET A 1 23.72 8.37 -0.58
N PHE A 2 23.73 9.69 -0.79
CA PHE A 2 22.57 10.43 -1.26
C PHE A 2 22.40 10.13 -2.75
N GLU A 3 21.38 9.36 -3.12
CA GLU A 3 20.95 9.29 -4.52
C GLU A 3 20.32 10.64 -4.88
N PHE A 4 20.83 11.26 -5.94
CA PHE A 4 20.20 12.45 -6.53
C PHE A 4 18.79 12.09 -6.97
N ALA A 5 17.84 13.01 -6.74
CA ALA A 5 16.49 12.85 -7.27
C ALA A 5 16.56 12.64 -8.80
N LYS A 6 15.93 11.57 -9.30
CA LYS A 6 15.84 11.28 -10.73
C LYS A 6 15.14 12.44 -11.44
N LEU A 7 15.76 12.98 -12.49
CA LEU A 7 15.12 13.93 -13.38
C LEU A 7 14.35 13.14 -14.44
N TYR A 8 13.05 13.38 -14.53
CA TYR A 8 12.17 12.74 -15.49
C TYR A 8 12.09 13.57 -16.76
N SER A 9 12.22 12.92 -17.91
CA SER A 9 12.17 13.60 -19.21
C SER A 9 10.73 13.72 -19.72
N THR A 10 9.85 12.82 -19.29
CA THR A 10 8.42 12.85 -19.63
C THR A 10 7.54 12.55 -18.41
N LEU A 11 6.24 12.83 -18.54
CA LEU A 11 5.27 12.51 -17.49
C LEU A 11 5.06 11.00 -17.36
N GLU A 12 5.13 10.27 -18.47
CA GLU A 12 4.96 8.81 -18.52
C GLU A 12 6.07 8.08 -17.76
N GLU A 13 7.32 8.55 -17.85
CA GLU A 13 8.42 8.01 -17.04
C GLU A 13 8.18 8.21 -15.54
N LEU A 14 7.70 9.39 -15.15
CA LEU A 14 7.35 9.67 -13.75
C LEU A 14 6.19 8.79 -13.28
N GLN A 15 5.16 8.63 -14.11
CA GLN A 15 3.99 7.83 -13.76
C GLN A 15 4.36 6.35 -13.59
N THR A 16 5.22 5.81 -14.47
CA THR A 16 5.66 4.42 -14.39
C THR A 16 6.38 4.13 -13.08
N ASP A 17 7.36 4.97 -12.72
CA ASP A 17 8.10 4.81 -11.46
C ASP A 17 7.18 4.98 -10.23
N LEU A 18 6.20 5.90 -10.30
CA LEU A 18 5.22 6.10 -9.24
C LEU A 18 4.31 4.87 -9.06
N ASP A 19 3.81 4.30 -10.16
CA ASP A 19 2.93 3.13 -10.14
C ASP A 19 3.65 1.90 -9.57
N ASP A 20 4.91 1.69 -10.00
CA ASP A 20 5.75 0.62 -9.47
C ASP A 20 6.03 0.82 -7.97
N TRP A 21 6.35 2.04 -7.56
CA TRP A 21 6.57 2.35 -6.15
C TRP A 21 5.31 2.14 -5.31
N LEU A 22 4.14 2.56 -5.80
CA LEU A 22 2.86 2.37 -5.12
C LEU A 22 2.51 0.89 -4.98
N LYS A 23 2.77 0.08 -6.01
CA LYS A 23 2.58 -1.37 -5.95
C LYS A 23 3.46 -1.97 -4.86
N PHE A 24 4.77 -1.74 -4.92
CA PHE A 24 5.71 -2.22 -3.91
C PHE A 24 5.31 -1.79 -2.49
N TYR A 25 5.00 -0.51 -2.30
CA TYR A 25 4.63 0.03 -1.00
C TYR A 25 3.38 -0.65 -0.42
N ASN A 26 2.38 -0.88 -1.25
CA ASN A 26 1.10 -1.41 -0.80
C ASN A 26 1.11 -2.94 -0.63
N THR A 27 1.88 -3.68 -1.43
CA THR A 27 1.78 -5.14 -1.49
C THR A 27 3.01 -5.90 -1.00
N GLU A 28 4.16 -5.25 -0.88
CA GLU A 28 5.42 -5.93 -0.53
C GLU A 28 6.07 -5.34 0.72
N ARG A 29 5.98 -4.02 0.92
CA ARG A 29 6.57 -3.37 2.08
C ARG A 29 5.75 -3.62 3.34
N THR A 30 6.34 -4.36 4.28
CA THR A 30 5.80 -4.55 5.63
C THR A 30 5.99 -3.31 6.49
N HIS A 31 4.97 -2.91 7.24
CA HIS A 31 5.01 -1.72 8.10
C HIS A 31 4.83 -2.10 9.57
N GLN A 32 5.75 -1.66 10.44
CA GLN A 32 5.70 -1.91 11.89
C GLN A 32 4.78 -0.95 12.67
N GLY A 33 3.99 -0.14 11.98
CA GLY A 33 3.03 0.78 12.62
C GLY A 33 1.89 0.03 13.31
N LYS A 34 1.25 0.68 14.30
CA LYS A 34 0.17 0.11 15.14
C LYS A 34 -0.96 -0.59 14.35
N MET A 35 -1.25 -0.13 13.13
CA MET A 35 -2.33 -0.70 12.32
C MET A 35 -1.87 -1.93 11.51
N CYS A 36 -0.67 -1.85 10.93
CA CYS A 36 -0.18 -2.89 10.03
C CYS A 36 0.48 -4.04 10.80
N CYS A 37 1.10 -3.79 11.96
CA CYS A 37 1.66 -4.82 12.84
C CYS A 37 2.63 -5.78 12.11
N GLY A 38 3.46 -5.25 11.21
CA GLY A 38 4.36 -6.05 10.38
C GLY A 38 3.74 -6.62 9.10
N ARG A 39 2.45 -6.40 8.85
CA ARG A 39 1.79 -6.70 7.56
C ARG A 39 1.98 -5.56 6.56
N THR A 40 1.63 -5.84 5.32
CA THR A 40 1.49 -4.83 4.27
C THR A 40 0.20 -4.03 4.43
N PRO A 41 0.13 -2.81 3.87
CA PRO A 41 -1.11 -2.04 3.84
C PRO A 41 -2.26 -2.80 3.18
N PHE A 42 -1.99 -3.55 2.11
CA PHE A 42 -3.00 -4.32 1.38
C PHE A 42 -3.59 -5.46 2.22
N GLU A 43 -2.75 -6.24 2.92
CA GLU A 43 -3.24 -7.27 3.85
C GLU A 43 -4.10 -6.68 4.96
N THR A 44 -3.68 -5.53 5.52
CA THR A 44 -4.44 -4.83 6.56
C THR A 44 -5.82 -4.37 6.05
N LEU A 45 -5.90 -3.93 4.79
CA LEU A 45 -7.16 -3.53 4.15
C LEU A 45 -8.11 -4.72 3.97
N LEU A 46 -7.60 -5.85 3.49
CA LEU A 46 -8.40 -7.06 3.27
C LEU A 46 -8.98 -7.58 4.60
N ASP A 47 -8.18 -7.62 5.66
CA ASP A 47 -8.63 -8.02 6.99
C ASP A 47 -9.73 -7.07 7.51
N GLY A 48 -9.53 -5.75 7.34
CA GLY A 48 -10.54 -4.75 7.71
C GLY A 48 -11.85 -4.92 6.95
N LYS A 49 -11.78 -5.24 5.64
CA LYS A 49 -12.96 -5.50 4.81
C LYS A 49 -13.74 -6.74 5.28
N GLN A 50 -13.04 -7.81 5.65
CA GLN A 50 -13.67 -9.01 6.20
C GLN A 50 -14.40 -8.71 7.51
N ILE A 51 -13.73 -8.04 8.46
CA ILE A 51 -14.32 -7.67 9.76
C ILE A 51 -15.58 -6.82 9.56
N TRP A 52 -15.55 -5.89 8.60
CA TRP A 52 -16.72 -5.06 8.28
C TRP A 52 -17.89 -5.90 7.73
N ALA A 53 -17.61 -6.83 6.82
CA ALA A 53 -18.63 -7.71 6.25
C ALA A 53 -19.28 -8.60 7.33
N GLU A 54 -18.48 -9.20 8.22
CA GLU A 54 -18.96 -10.00 9.34
C GLU A 54 -19.87 -9.20 10.28
N LYS A 55 -19.47 -7.97 10.62
CA LYS A 55 -20.28 -7.08 11.47
C LYS A 55 -21.61 -6.72 10.82
N ASN A 56 -21.63 -6.43 9.52
CA ASN A 56 -22.87 -6.10 8.82
C ASN A 56 -23.83 -7.29 8.70
N LEU A 57 -23.30 -8.49 8.50
CA LEU A 57 -24.12 -9.71 8.47
C LEU A 57 -24.74 -10.03 9.83
N ALA A 58 -24.07 -9.69 10.93
CA ALA A 58 -24.59 -9.84 12.29
C ALA A 58 -25.60 -8.76 12.72
N GLN A 59 -25.97 -7.83 11.83
CA GLN A 59 -27.00 -6.81 12.07
C GLN A 59 -28.34 -7.11 11.36
N ILE A 60 -28.43 -8.23 10.64
CA ILE A 60 -29.64 -8.73 9.96
C ILE A 60 -30.20 -9.89 10.79
#